data_AF-A0A1Y0KNL7-F1
#
_entry.id   AF-A0A1Y0KNL7-F1
#
_cell.length_a   1.000
_cell.length_b   1.000
_cell.length_c   1.000
_cell.angle_alpha   90.00
_cell.angle_beta   90.00
_cell.angle_gamma   90.00
#
_symmetry.space_group_name_H-M   'P 1'
#
loop_
_entity.id
_entity.type
_entity.pdbx_description
1 polymer ?
#
loop_
_entity_poly.entity_id
_entity_poly.type
_entity_poly.pdbx_seq_one_letter_code
_entity_poly.pdbx_strand_id
1 'polypeptide(L)'
;MSGIKDRIEEAKYVGTLIITLVIKASNWMWSRLLLLAAVGVITLGSLNLYTFSQVKIYSDSSDAFRMKVNEARTYNWDWKVLDYLDLCISAEKANDANTNYYCEDAMALYKETFVETPKSRVAENIERKAYGAMKVDMQVRMRARSSDTTLNPEKPKLDAITKFLFTPLGLALILIAGTLLMMATYVATFVIHKARSSSPPSPSDAT
;
A
#
# COMPACT_ATOMS: atom_id res chain seq x y z
N MET A 1 27.32 -0.12 18.62
CA MET A 1 27.10 -1.12 19.70
C MET A 1 26.44 -0.53 20.95
N SER A 2 26.31 0.80 21.11
CA SER A 2 25.63 1.43 22.26
C SER A 2 24.10 1.27 22.23
N GLY A 3 23.46 1.45 21.08
CA GLY A 3 21.99 1.45 21.00
C GLY A 3 21.26 0.13 21.30
N ILE A 4 21.96 -0.99 21.45
CA ILE A 4 21.36 -2.26 21.89
C ILE A 4 21.32 -2.35 23.42
N LYS A 5 22.35 -1.83 24.12
CA LYS A 5 22.36 -1.78 25.60
C LYS A 5 21.31 -0.82 26.12
N ASP A 6 21.18 0.35 25.48
CA ASP A 6 20.21 1.37 25.86
C ASP A 6 18.77 0.83 25.75
N ARG A 7 18.45 0.10 24.66
CA ARG A 7 17.15 -0.56 24.48
C ARG A 7 16.87 -1.66 25.49
N ILE A 8 17.90 -2.37 25.96
CA ILE A 8 17.75 -3.42 26.98
C ILE A 8 17.49 -2.79 28.36
N GLU A 9 18.14 -1.67 28.69
CA GLU A 9 17.89 -0.94 29.93
C GLU A 9 16.49 -0.29 29.94
N GLU A 10 16.07 0.30 28.83
CA GLU A 10 14.70 0.82 28.65
C GLU A 10 13.66 -0.30 28.80
N ALA A 11 13.88 -1.47 28.18
CA ALA A 11 12.97 -2.60 28.30
C ALA A 11 12.84 -3.12 29.75
N LYS A 12 13.95 -3.13 30.50
CA LYS A 12 13.95 -3.52 31.93
C LYS A 12 13.16 -2.52 32.77
N TYR A 13 13.34 -1.21 32.52
CA TYR A 13 12.63 -0.14 33.22
C TYR A 13 11.12 -0.19 32.96
N VAL A 14 10.72 -0.37 31.69
CA VAL A 14 9.31 -0.52 31.31
C VAL A 14 8.73 -1.80 31.92
N GLY A 15 9.47 -2.92 31.91
CA GLY A 15 9.03 -4.17 32.53
C GLY A 15 8.77 -4.05 34.03
N THR A 16 9.63 -3.34 34.76
CA THR A 16 9.43 -3.09 36.21
C THR A 16 8.22 -2.20 36.46
N LEU A 17 8.01 -1.16 35.66
CA LEU A 17 6.81 -0.31 35.74
C LEU A 17 5.52 -1.12 35.52
N ILE A 18 5.49 -1.98 34.51
CA ILE A 18 4.33 -2.84 34.22
C ILE A 18 4.04 -3.77 35.40
N ILE A 19 5.05 -4.43 35.96
CA ILE A 19 4.89 -5.33 37.11
C ILE A 19 4.33 -4.56 38.31
N THR A 20 4.85 -3.36 38.59
CA THR A 20 4.41 -2.54 39.72
C THR A 20 2.96 -2.08 39.54
N LEU A 21 2.57 -1.70 38.32
CA LEU A 21 1.19 -1.35 37.97
C LEU A 21 0.23 -2.53 38.12
N VAL A 22 0.63 -3.72 37.65
CA VAL A 22 -0.17 -4.95 37.76
C VAL A 22 -0.38 -5.34 39.23
N ILE A 23 0.66 -5.27 40.06
CA ILE A 23 0.58 -5.55 41.49
C ILE A 23 -0.35 -4.55 42.18
N LYS A 24 -0.23 -3.26 41.89
CA LYS A 24 -1.06 -2.20 42.49
C LYS A 24 -2.53 -2.31 42.04
N ALA A 25 -2.76 -2.59 40.77
CA ALA A 25 -4.09 -2.79 40.21
C ALA A 25 -4.78 -4.07 40.73
N SER A 26 -4.01 -5.08 41.16
CA SER A 26 -4.56 -6.33 41.69
C SER A 26 -5.34 -6.15 43.00
N ASN A 27 -5.14 -5.05 43.74
CA ASN A 27 -5.74 -4.86 45.07
C ASN A 27 -7.22 -4.44 45.03
N TRP A 28 -7.70 -3.86 43.92
CA TRP A 28 -9.07 -3.31 43.84
C TRP A 28 -9.76 -3.74 42.55
N MET A 29 -11.03 -4.17 42.65
CA MET A 29 -11.80 -4.67 41.50
C MET A 29 -11.92 -3.63 40.37
N TRP A 30 -12.15 -2.36 40.73
CA TRP A 30 -12.18 -1.25 39.78
C TRP A 30 -10.82 -0.99 39.12
N SER A 31 -9.72 -1.16 39.83
CA SER A 31 -8.38 -1.00 39.28
C SER A 31 -8.03 -2.11 38.28
N ARG A 32 -8.53 -3.34 38.47
CA ARG A 32 -8.38 -4.43 37.47
C ARG A 32 -9.16 -4.14 36.19
N LEU A 33 -10.39 -3.63 36.31
CA LEU A 33 -11.21 -3.22 35.17
C LEU A 33 -10.57 -2.08 34.38
N LEU A 34 -10.03 -1.06 35.08
CA LEU A 34 -9.30 0.04 34.45
C LEU A 34 -8.03 -0.43 33.73
N LEU A 35 -7.29 -1.38 34.32
CA LEU A 35 -6.10 -1.94 33.68
C LEU A 35 -6.45 -2.75 32.42
N LEU A 36 -7.51 -3.57 32.47
CA LEU A 36 -8.05 -4.26 31.30
C LEU A 36 -8.47 -3.29 30.20
N ALA A 37 -9.19 -2.23 30.55
CA ALA A 37 -9.61 -1.20 29.61
C ALA A 37 -8.40 -0.46 28.99
N ALA A 38 -7.39 -0.11 29.79
CA ALA A 38 -6.16 0.52 29.31
C ALA A 38 -5.40 -0.37 28.33
N VAL A 39 -5.26 -1.67 28.62
CA VAL A 39 -4.64 -2.63 27.71
C VAL A 39 -5.45 -2.77 26.42
N GLY A 40 -6.78 -2.81 26.50
CA GLY A 40 -7.65 -2.81 25.32
C GLY A 40 -7.48 -1.58 24.44
N VAL A 41 -7.45 -0.38 25.04
CA VAL A 41 -7.23 0.89 24.32
C VAL A 41 -5.85 0.95 23.70
N ILE A 42 -4.80 0.52 24.40
CA ILE A 42 -3.43 0.53 23.86
C ILE A 42 -3.30 -0.44 22.70
N THR A 43 -3.84 -1.66 22.82
CA THR A 43 -3.75 -2.69 21.77
C THR A 43 -4.56 -2.31 20.53
N LEU A 44 -5.81 -1.90 20.68
CA LEU A 44 -6.66 -1.46 19.56
C LEU A 44 -6.18 -0.13 18.97
N GLY A 45 -5.72 0.80 19.81
CA GLY A 45 -5.22 2.10 19.39
C GLY A 45 -3.92 1.99 18.58
N SER A 46 -2.96 1.19 19.05
CA SER A 46 -1.70 0.93 18.33
C SER A 46 -1.93 0.22 17.00
N LEU A 47 -2.87 -0.73 16.94
CA LEU A 47 -3.29 -1.36 15.70
C LEU A 47 -3.86 -0.35 14.71
N ASN A 48 -4.79 0.50 15.14
CA ASN A 48 -5.40 1.51 14.28
C ASN A 48 -4.37 2.53 13.75
N LEU A 49 -3.43 2.97 14.60
CA LEU A 49 -2.35 3.85 14.17
C LEU A 49 -1.43 3.18 13.15
N TYR A 50 -1.10 1.90 13.38
CA TYR A 50 -0.28 1.13 12.47
C TYR A 50 -0.95 0.98 11.10
N THR A 51 -2.22 0.57 11.06
CA THR A 51 -2.97 0.41 9.81
C THR A 51 -3.14 1.75 9.10
N PHE A 52 -3.42 2.84 9.82
CA PHE A 52 -3.54 4.17 9.22
C PHE A 52 -2.22 4.66 8.62
N SER A 53 -1.10 4.43 9.32
CA SER A 53 0.24 4.78 8.79
C SER A 53 0.58 3.99 7.53
N GLN A 54 0.25 2.69 7.51
CA GLN A 54 0.50 1.83 6.37
C GLN A 54 -0.37 2.21 5.18
N VAL A 55 -1.65 2.53 5.40
CA VAL A 55 -2.53 3.03 4.35
C VAL A 55 -2.00 4.34 3.76
N LYS A 56 -1.51 5.26 4.59
CA LYS A 56 -0.92 6.52 4.13
C LYS A 56 0.36 6.32 3.32
N ILE A 57 1.31 5.55 3.86
CA ILE A 57 2.57 5.23 3.17
C ILE A 57 2.30 4.46 1.88
N TYR A 58 1.32 3.55 1.90
CA TYR A 58 0.92 2.81 0.71
C TYR A 58 0.31 3.73 -0.33
N SER A 59 -0.62 4.62 0.04
CA SER A 59 -1.16 5.63 -0.88
C SER A 59 -0.01 6.46 -1.48
N ASP A 60 0.82 7.08 -0.64
CA ASP A 60 1.88 7.98 -1.10
C ASP A 60 2.92 7.27 -2.00
N SER A 61 3.29 6.03 -1.68
CA SER A 61 4.35 5.29 -2.38
C SER A 61 3.86 4.51 -3.62
N SER A 62 2.66 3.95 -3.57
CA SER A 62 2.15 3.06 -4.63
C SER A 62 1.43 3.83 -5.74
N ASP A 63 0.76 4.95 -5.40
CA ASP A 63 0.14 5.87 -6.36
C ASP A 63 1.21 6.48 -7.25
N ALA A 64 2.25 7.05 -6.63
CA ALA A 64 3.29 7.73 -7.37
C ALA A 64 4.17 6.78 -8.18
N PHE A 65 4.48 5.58 -7.67
CA PHE A 65 5.42 4.68 -8.36
C PHE A 65 4.77 3.87 -9.48
N ARG A 66 3.60 3.26 -9.25
CA ARG A 66 2.97 2.40 -10.27
C ARG A 66 2.34 3.20 -11.40
N MET A 67 1.75 4.36 -11.12
CA MET A 67 1.33 5.28 -12.18
C MET A 67 2.54 5.71 -12.99
N LYS A 68 3.62 6.21 -12.36
CA LYS A 68 4.81 6.66 -13.10
C LYS A 68 5.44 5.57 -13.97
N VAL A 69 5.52 4.32 -13.50
CA VAL A 69 6.14 3.24 -14.27
C VAL A 69 5.26 2.81 -15.45
N ASN A 70 3.96 2.60 -15.24
CA ASN A 70 3.05 2.20 -16.32
C ASN A 70 2.80 3.35 -17.31
N GLU A 71 2.63 4.57 -16.80
CA GLU A 71 2.51 5.77 -17.61
C GLU A 71 3.77 6.00 -18.42
N ALA A 72 4.98 5.94 -17.82
CA ALA A 72 6.22 6.08 -18.56
C ALA A 72 6.38 5.00 -19.64
N ARG A 73 6.03 3.75 -19.36
CA ARG A 73 6.10 2.67 -20.36
C ARG A 73 5.15 2.94 -21.53
N THR A 74 3.90 3.29 -21.25
CA THR A 74 2.89 3.49 -22.30
C THR A 74 3.13 4.80 -23.06
N TYR A 75 3.64 5.83 -22.38
CA TYR A 75 4.06 7.09 -22.96
C TYR A 75 5.27 6.90 -23.90
N ASN A 76 6.30 6.15 -23.46
CA ASN A 76 7.43 5.81 -24.31
C ASN A 76 7.01 4.99 -25.53
N TRP A 77 6.02 4.10 -25.38
CA TRP A 77 5.48 3.35 -26.50
C TRP A 77 4.77 4.25 -27.52
N ASP A 78 3.89 5.15 -27.06
CA ASP A 78 3.18 6.07 -27.94
C ASP A 78 4.14 7.02 -28.68
N TRP A 79 5.20 7.50 -28.00
CA TRP A 79 6.27 8.28 -28.64
C TRP A 79 7.03 7.46 -29.68
N LYS A 80 7.40 6.21 -29.36
CA LYS A 80 8.05 5.33 -30.32
C LYS A 80 7.23 5.17 -31.59
N VAL A 81 5.90 4.99 -31.49
CA VAL A 81 5.01 4.89 -32.66
C VAL A 81 5.07 6.19 -33.49
N LEU A 82 5.02 7.36 -32.83
CA LEU A 82 5.14 8.65 -33.50
C LEU A 82 6.47 8.82 -34.23
N ASP A 83 7.58 8.45 -33.59
CA ASP A 83 8.92 8.58 -34.17
C ASP A 83 9.04 7.72 -35.43
N TYR A 84 8.56 6.48 -35.40
CA TYR A 84 8.55 5.60 -36.57
C TYR A 84 7.62 6.10 -37.68
N LEU A 85 6.47 6.68 -37.35
CA LEU A 85 5.59 7.32 -38.33
C LEU A 85 6.27 8.52 -38.99
N ASP A 86 6.95 9.36 -38.22
CA ASP A 86 7.70 10.50 -38.75
C ASP A 86 8.88 10.10 -39.62
N LEU A 87 9.56 9.02 -39.22
CA LEU A 87 10.67 8.47 -39.97
C LEU A 87 10.20 7.84 -41.30
N CYS A 88 9.08 7.12 -41.30
CA CYS A 88 8.42 6.63 -42.51
C CYS A 88 8.02 7.80 -43.45
N ILE A 89 7.33 8.82 -42.95
CA ILE A 89 6.90 9.99 -43.75
C ILE A 89 8.11 10.73 -44.34
N SER A 90 9.20 10.85 -43.57
CA SER A 90 10.42 11.51 -44.02
C SER A 90 11.17 10.67 -45.06
N ALA A 91 11.24 9.35 -44.86
CA ALA A 91 11.83 8.40 -45.79
C ALA A 91 11.08 8.36 -47.13
N GLU A 92 9.74 8.36 -47.13
CA GLU A 92 8.92 8.47 -48.35
C GLU A 92 9.22 9.75 -49.12
N LYS A 93 9.31 10.89 -48.42
CA LYS A 93 9.61 12.18 -49.07
C LYS A 93 11.02 12.23 -49.65
N ALA A 94 11.98 11.56 -49.00
CA ALA A 94 13.37 11.52 -49.41
C ALA A 94 13.68 10.40 -50.43
N ASN A 95 12.72 9.52 -50.73
CA ASN A 95 12.93 8.28 -51.49
C ASN A 95 14.09 7.43 -50.90
N ASP A 96 14.11 7.25 -49.58
CA ASP A 96 15.11 6.41 -48.90
C ASP A 96 14.94 4.93 -49.31
N ALA A 97 16.05 4.22 -49.52
CA ALA A 97 16.05 2.79 -49.84
C ALA A 97 15.38 1.91 -48.76
N ASN A 98 15.40 2.37 -47.50
CA ASN A 98 14.84 1.67 -46.35
C ASN A 98 13.40 2.08 -46.01
N THR A 99 12.73 2.89 -46.85
CA THR A 99 11.37 3.39 -46.59
C THR A 99 10.40 2.28 -46.19
N ASN A 100 10.42 1.15 -46.91
CA ASN A 100 9.52 0.02 -46.62
C ASN A 100 9.74 -0.54 -45.21
N TYR A 101 10.99 -0.67 -44.76
CA TYR A 101 11.33 -1.18 -43.43
C TYR A 101 10.72 -0.28 -42.33
N TYR A 102 10.93 1.04 -42.44
CA TYR A 102 10.42 1.98 -41.46
C TYR A 102 8.89 2.07 -41.44
N CYS A 103 8.27 2.01 -42.61
CA CYS A 103 6.82 2.10 -42.76
C CYS A 103 6.08 0.83 -42.32
N GLU A 104 6.69 -0.35 -42.46
CA GLU A 104 6.17 -1.60 -41.92
C GLU A 104 6.22 -1.62 -40.40
N ASP A 105 7.34 -1.22 -39.80
CA ASP A 105 7.48 -1.10 -38.34
C ASP A 105 6.49 -0.08 -37.77
N ALA A 106 6.36 1.10 -38.39
CA ALA A 106 5.41 2.12 -37.98
C ALA A 106 3.96 1.59 -37.98
N MET A 107 3.58 0.86 -39.03
CA MET A 107 2.25 0.27 -39.15
C MET A 107 2.00 -0.84 -38.13
N ALA A 108 3.00 -1.69 -37.86
CA ALA A 108 2.89 -2.75 -36.85
C ALA A 108 2.68 -2.16 -35.45
N LEU A 109 3.52 -1.18 -35.07
CA LEU A 109 3.41 -0.48 -33.78
C LEU A 109 2.08 0.26 -33.64
N TYR A 110 1.59 0.89 -34.71
CA TYR A 110 0.30 1.57 -34.72
C TYR A 110 -0.86 0.58 -34.51
N LYS A 111 -0.85 -0.57 -35.21
CA LYS A 111 -1.85 -1.64 -35.03
C LYS A 111 -1.89 -2.13 -33.59
N GLU A 112 -0.72 -2.41 -33.00
CA GLU A 112 -0.60 -2.86 -31.62
C GLU A 112 -1.16 -1.83 -30.61
N THR A 113 -1.05 -0.54 -30.93
CA THR A 113 -1.52 0.54 -30.06
C THR A 113 -3.06 0.65 -30.01
N PHE A 114 -3.75 0.23 -31.07
CA PHE A 114 -5.22 0.36 -31.20
C PHE A 114 -5.98 -0.98 -31.21
N VAL A 115 -5.36 -2.08 -30.77
CA VAL A 115 -6.00 -3.42 -30.74
C VAL A 115 -7.35 -3.40 -30.01
N GLU A 116 -7.43 -2.70 -28.88
CA GLU A 116 -8.65 -2.63 -28.06
C GLU A 116 -9.69 -1.63 -28.57
N THR A 117 -9.35 -0.79 -29.56
CA THR A 117 -10.25 0.23 -30.11
C THR A 117 -10.38 0.08 -31.62
N PRO A 118 -11.06 -0.97 -32.12
CA PRO A 118 -11.35 -1.12 -33.53
C PRO A 118 -12.42 -0.08 -33.94
N LYS A 119 -11.98 1.17 -34.12
CA LYS A 119 -12.77 2.21 -34.78
C LYS A 119 -12.61 2.04 -36.28
N SER A 120 -13.71 2.18 -37.05
CA SER A 120 -13.68 2.13 -38.52
C SER A 120 -12.58 3.01 -39.11
N ARG A 121 -12.35 4.19 -38.53
CA ARG A 121 -11.32 5.15 -38.93
C ARG A 121 -9.88 4.63 -38.77
N VAL A 122 -9.59 3.82 -37.74
CA VAL A 122 -8.25 3.26 -37.52
C VAL A 122 -7.95 2.19 -38.56
N ALA A 123 -8.93 1.31 -38.83
CA ALA A 123 -8.83 0.29 -39.86
C ALA A 123 -8.67 0.92 -41.25
N GLU A 124 -9.45 1.96 -41.56
CA GLU A 124 -9.35 2.70 -42.81
C GLU A 124 -7.98 3.38 -42.98
N ASN A 125 -7.43 4.01 -41.93
CA ASN A 125 -6.09 4.61 -41.98
C ASN A 125 -5.02 3.56 -42.27
N ILE A 126 -5.14 2.36 -41.68
CA ILE A 126 -4.24 1.22 -41.92
C ILE A 126 -4.35 0.73 -43.37
N GLU A 127 -5.57 0.49 -43.85
CA GLU A 127 -5.81 -0.02 -45.20
C GLU A 127 -5.28 0.95 -46.26
N ARG A 128 -5.52 2.25 -46.06
CA ARG A 128 -5.05 3.31 -46.97
C ARG A 128 -3.57 3.67 -46.79
N LYS A 129 -2.85 3.05 -45.83
CA LYS A 129 -1.48 3.44 -45.44
C LYS A 129 -1.35 4.95 -45.21
N ALA A 130 -2.35 5.56 -44.58
CA ALA A 130 -2.43 7.01 -44.39
C ALA A 130 -1.54 7.46 -43.20
N TYR A 131 -0.21 7.38 -43.33
CA TYR A 131 0.75 7.64 -42.25
C TYR A 131 0.57 9.02 -41.60
N GLY A 132 0.24 10.05 -42.39
CA GLY A 132 -0.08 11.38 -41.85
C GLY A 132 -1.31 11.38 -40.95
N ALA A 133 -2.36 10.62 -41.29
CA ALA A 133 -3.56 10.49 -40.45
C ALA A 133 -3.28 9.66 -39.19
N MET A 134 -2.48 8.58 -39.30
CA MET A 134 -2.02 7.79 -38.15
C MET A 134 -1.25 8.64 -37.14
N LYS A 135 -0.38 9.54 -37.62
CA LYS A 135 0.36 10.48 -36.78
C LYS A 135 -0.58 11.39 -35.99
N VAL A 136 -1.58 11.96 -36.66
CA VAL A 136 -2.57 12.82 -36.00
C VAL A 136 -3.37 12.04 -34.95
N ASP A 137 -3.79 10.81 -35.26
CA ASP A 137 -4.53 9.97 -34.31
C ASP A 137 -3.71 9.64 -33.06
N MET A 138 -2.41 9.34 -33.23
CA MET A 138 -1.49 9.16 -32.10
C MET A 138 -1.32 10.43 -31.26
N GLN A 139 -1.17 11.59 -31.88
CA GLN A 139 -1.08 12.87 -31.16
C GLN A 139 -2.36 13.18 -30.36
N VAL A 140 -3.54 12.90 -30.94
CA VAL A 140 -4.83 13.06 -30.25
C VAL A 140 -4.91 12.12 -29.05
N ARG A 141 -4.52 10.86 -29.21
CA ARG A 141 -4.48 9.88 -28.12
C ARG A 141 -3.57 10.34 -26.98
N MET A 142 -2.37 10.82 -27.29
CA MET A 142 -1.43 11.30 -26.27
C MET A 142 -1.97 12.50 -25.50
N ARG A 143 -2.63 13.45 -26.17
CA ARG A 143 -3.30 14.59 -25.52
C ARG A 143 -4.48 14.17 -24.66
N ALA A 144 -5.26 13.20 -25.14
CA ALA A 144 -6.37 12.65 -24.37
C ALA A 144 -5.86 11.96 -23.10
N ARG A 145 -4.79 11.17 -23.21
CA ARG A 145 -4.19 10.49 -22.05
C ARG A 145 -3.58 11.47 -21.05
N SER A 146 -2.82 12.48 -21.50
CA SER A 146 -2.29 13.49 -20.57
C SER A 146 -3.38 14.22 -19.81
N SER A 147 -4.54 14.43 -20.45
CA SER A 147 -5.72 15.02 -19.81
C SER A 147 -6.37 14.05 -18.82
N ASP A 148 -6.49 12.77 -19.18
CA ASP A 148 -7.10 11.75 -18.33
C ASP A 148 -6.25 11.44 -17.08
N THR A 149 -4.92 11.35 -17.20
CA THR A 149 -4.03 11.24 -16.03
C THR A 149 -4.25 12.40 -15.05
N THR A 150 -4.49 13.60 -15.56
CA THR A 150 -4.69 14.80 -14.72
C THR A 150 -6.06 14.80 -14.03
N LEU A 151 -7.10 14.23 -14.66
CA LEU A 151 -8.47 14.27 -14.18
C LEU A 151 -8.86 13.04 -13.34
N ASN A 152 -8.30 11.87 -13.63
CA ASN A 152 -8.63 10.61 -12.98
C ASN A 152 -7.35 9.84 -12.59
N PRO A 153 -6.67 10.22 -11.50
CA PRO A 153 -5.52 9.45 -11.02
C PRO A 153 -5.96 8.01 -10.72
N GLU A 154 -5.28 7.04 -11.34
CA GLU A 154 -5.57 5.61 -11.20
C GLU A 154 -5.38 5.20 -9.73
N LYS A 155 -6.40 4.56 -9.12
CA LYS A 155 -6.37 4.24 -7.68
C LYS A 155 -5.33 3.15 -7.37
N PRO A 156 -4.65 3.24 -6.21
CA PRO A 156 -3.61 2.29 -5.86
C PRO A 156 -4.22 0.92 -5.52
N LYS A 157 -3.63 -0.15 -6.07
CA LYS A 157 -3.98 -1.53 -5.70
C LYS A 157 -3.22 -1.92 -4.45
N LEU A 158 -3.88 -2.05 -3.28
CA LEU A 158 -3.27 -2.46 -2.00
C LEU A 158 -2.37 -3.71 -2.12
N ASP A 159 -1.24 -3.71 -1.40
CA ASP A 159 -0.34 -4.86 -1.26
C ASP A 159 -1.05 -6.08 -0.65
N ALA A 160 -0.56 -7.29 -0.94
CA ALA A 160 -1.18 -8.55 -0.56
C ALA A 160 -1.33 -8.70 0.96
N ILE A 161 -0.35 -8.25 1.75
CA ILE A 161 -0.40 -8.32 3.23
C ILE A 161 -1.43 -7.34 3.78
N THR A 162 -1.45 -6.11 3.27
CA THR A 162 -2.42 -5.09 3.70
C THR A 162 -3.83 -5.49 3.29
N LYS A 163 -4.00 -6.02 2.07
CA LYS A 163 -5.26 -6.59 1.59
C LYS A 163 -5.71 -7.76 2.47
N PHE A 164 -4.79 -8.60 2.93
CA PHE A 164 -5.08 -9.67 3.88
C PHE A 164 -5.50 -9.12 5.25
N LEU A 165 -4.81 -8.12 5.80
CA LEU A 165 -5.18 -7.49 7.07
C LEU A 165 -6.59 -6.87 7.04
N PHE A 166 -7.00 -6.33 5.90
CA PHE A 166 -8.35 -5.77 5.70
C PHE A 166 -9.40 -6.82 5.30
N THR A 167 -9.03 -8.10 5.15
CA THR A 167 -10.03 -9.16 4.96
C THR A 167 -10.75 -9.48 6.27
N PRO A 168 -11.99 -10.03 6.21
CA PRO A 168 -12.70 -10.49 7.40
C PRO A 168 -11.88 -11.48 8.23
N LEU A 169 -11.07 -12.31 7.56
CA LEU A 169 -10.18 -13.28 8.20
C LEU A 169 -9.03 -12.60 8.95
N GLY A 170 -8.38 -11.60 8.34
CA GLY A 170 -7.32 -10.81 8.97
C GLY A 170 -7.82 -10.06 10.21
N LEU A 171 -8.98 -9.41 10.10
CA LEU A 171 -9.63 -8.75 11.22
C LEU A 171 -9.99 -9.73 12.34
N ALA A 172 -10.53 -10.91 12.01
CA ALA A 172 -10.85 -11.93 12.98
C ALA A 172 -9.62 -12.41 13.76
N LEU A 173 -8.50 -12.67 13.08
CA LEU A 173 -7.24 -13.08 13.73
C LEU A 173 -6.70 -12.02 14.69
N ILE A 174 -6.78 -10.74 14.31
CA ILE A 174 -6.32 -9.64 15.17
C ILE A 174 -7.22 -9.49 16.40
N LEU A 175 -8.53 -9.62 16.23
CA LEU A 175 -9.47 -9.62 17.36
C LEU A 175 -9.21 -10.78 18.31
N ILE A 176 -8.94 -11.99 17.79
CA ILE A 176 -8.57 -13.17 18.60
C ILE A 176 -7.26 -12.93 19.35
N ALA A 177 -6.24 -12.35 18.70
CA ALA A 177 -4.99 -12.03 19.37
C ALA A 177 -5.18 -11.01 20.50
N GLY A 178 -6.01 -9.98 20.27
CA GLY A 178 -6.35 -8.98 21.28
C GLY A 178 -7.12 -9.56 22.47
N THR A 179 -8.08 -10.45 22.24
CA THR A 179 -8.84 -11.11 23.32
C THR A 179 -7.96 -12.06 24.13
N LEU A 180 -7.05 -12.80 23.48
CA LEU A 180 -6.05 -13.63 24.17
C LEU A 180 -5.14 -12.80 25.07
N LEU A 181 -4.73 -11.61 24.61
CA LEU A 181 -3.87 -10.71 25.38
C LEU A 181 -4.60 -10.13 26.61
N MET A 182 -5.87 -9.77 26.45
CA MET A 182 -6.72 -9.35 27.57
C MET A 182 -6.96 -10.50 28.57
N MET A 183 -7.21 -11.73 28.08
CA MET A 183 -7.36 -12.92 28.92
C MET A 183 -6.08 -13.24 29.71
N ALA A 184 -4.92 -13.19 29.07
CA ALA A 184 -3.64 -13.39 29.74
C ALA A 184 -3.41 -12.36 30.86
N THR A 185 -3.76 -11.09 30.60
CA THR A 185 -3.69 -10.01 31.59
C THR A 185 -4.63 -10.27 32.77
N TYR A 186 -5.86 -10.69 32.50
CA TYR A 186 -6.82 -11.05 33.54
C TYR A 186 -6.31 -12.21 34.41
N VAL A 187 -5.85 -13.31 33.79
CA VAL A 187 -5.31 -14.47 34.52
C VAL A 187 -4.12 -14.07 35.37
N ALA A 188 -3.20 -13.27 34.85
CA ALA A 188 -2.04 -12.78 35.61
C ALA A 188 -2.47 -11.98 36.86
N THR A 189 -3.41 -11.03 36.71
CA THR A 189 -3.92 -10.26 37.85
C THR A 189 -4.65 -11.13 38.88
N PHE A 190 -5.38 -12.16 38.42
CA PHE A 190 -6.10 -13.09 39.28
C PHE A 190 -5.15 -13.99 40.10
N VAL A 191 -4.13 -14.56 39.46
CA VAL A 191 -3.12 -15.39 40.14
C VAL A 191 -2.39 -14.60 41.22
N ILE A 192 -1.98 -13.36 40.91
CA ILE A 192 -1.31 -12.47 41.88
C ILE A 192 -2.22 -12.16 43.07
N HIS A 193 -3.50 -11.87 42.82
CA HIS A 193 -4.45 -11.61 43.90
C HIS A 193 -4.64 -12.84 44.80
N LYS A 194 -4.81 -14.03 44.20
CA LYS A 194 -4.97 -15.28 44.94
C LYS A 194 -3.76 -15.56 45.82
N ALA A 195 -2.54 -15.42 45.28
CA ALA A 195 -1.29 -15.60 46.02
C ALA A 195 -1.18 -14.67 47.24
N ARG A 196 -1.67 -13.43 47.11
CA ARG A 196 -1.65 -12.43 48.19
C ARG A 196 -2.73 -12.66 49.25
N SER A 197 -3.88 -13.22 48.88
CA SER A 197 -4.93 -13.60 49.83
C SER A 197 -4.57 -14.83 50.68
N SER A 198 -3.64 -15.67 50.21
CA SER A 198 -3.15 -16.85 50.93
C SER A 198 -1.96 -16.58 51.87
N SER A 199 -1.33 -15.42 51.79
CA SER A 199 -0.27 -15.01 52.73
C SER A 199 -0.87 -14.40 54.01
N PRO A 200 -0.35 -14.73 55.20
CA PRO A 200 -0.80 -14.12 56.46
C PRO A 200 -0.61 -12.59 56.41
N PRO A 201 -1.48 -11.80 57.06
CA PRO A 201 -1.41 -10.35 57.01
C PRO A 201 -0.06 -9.86 57.52
N SER A 202 0.60 -9.02 56.74
CA SER A 202 1.80 -8.30 57.15
C SER A 202 1.42 -7.30 58.26
N PRO A 203 2.19 -7.20 59.36
CA PRO A 203 1.93 -6.24 60.44
C PRO A 203 1.97 -4.77 60.01
N SER A 204 2.38 -4.46 58.77
CA SER A 204 2.37 -3.12 58.18
C SER A 204 0.99 -2.63 57.71
N ASP A 205 -0.02 -3.51 57.63
CA ASP A 205 -1.34 -3.16 57.07
C ASP A 205 -2.35 -2.74 58.16
N ALA A 206 -1.90 -2.55 59.41
CA ALA A 206 -2.72 -2.22 60.58
C ALA A 206 -2.63 -0.75 61.04
N THR A 207 -2.11 0.15 60.21
CA THR A 207 -2.04 1.60 60.49
C THR A 207 -2.69 2.41 59.40
#